data_AF-A0A329TX14-F1
#
_entry.id   AF-A0A329TX14-F1
#
_cell.length_a   1.000
_cell.length_b   1.000
_cell.length_c   1.000
_cell.angle_alpha   90.00
_cell.angle_beta   90.00
_cell.angle_gamma   90.00
#
_symmetry.space_group_name_H-M   'P 1'
#
loop_
_entity.id
_entity.type
_entity.pdbx_description
1 polymer ?
#
loop_
_entity_poly.entity_id
_entity_poly.type
_entity_poly.pdbx_seq_one_letter_code
_entity_poly.pdbx_strand_id
1 'polypeptide(L)'
;MTLDYFYGQAGKLFSFYRIPKALFQEQRFQNLSTDAKTLYGILLDRMSLSVKNEWFDKQGRVFIIFTIEDVKRALCCADNKATKLLRELENFGLIERKRRGLGKPSLVYVKNFSSNLSNERVQNRENHESGSPKNACQDSPKSRCNKNKKSKTERNNTNPILSDELEKMKNRKLLEEYFSRSLEIELLLRLYPDDEDTIYQIVDLLVDTCDSKRKLIRIAGDDKPAEVVLSRLKKLNADHIRFVLDCLAANTSPIRNMKQYLLAALFNAPTTIQLYYQNKVNHDLAARR
;
A
#
# COMPACT_ATOMS: atom_id res chain seq x y z
N MET A 1 21.44 -29.60 -14.62
CA MET A 1 20.49 -28.57 -15.09
C MET A 1 21.29 -27.50 -15.80
N THR A 2 21.11 -27.34 -17.12
CA THR A 2 21.71 -26.27 -17.91
C THR A 2 20.78 -25.06 -17.85
N LEU A 3 21.24 -23.98 -17.21
CA LEU A 3 20.51 -22.72 -17.12
C LEU A 3 20.82 -21.89 -18.38
N ASP A 4 19.78 -21.36 -19.02
CA ASP A 4 19.86 -20.58 -20.26
C ASP A 4 19.88 -19.06 -19.96
N TYR A 5 20.24 -18.24 -20.95
CA TYR A 5 20.34 -16.78 -20.80
C TYR A 5 18.95 -16.10 -20.80
N PHE A 6 18.89 -14.85 -20.30
CA PHE A 6 17.64 -14.10 -20.23
C PHE A 6 17.23 -13.55 -21.60
N TYR A 7 16.15 -14.09 -22.18
CA TYR A 7 15.55 -13.60 -23.42
C TYR A 7 14.16 -12.98 -23.16
N GLY A 8 14.09 -11.65 -23.00
CA GLY A 8 12.92 -10.78 -23.22
C GLY A 8 11.61 -10.98 -22.43
N GLN A 9 11.26 -12.17 -21.94
CA GLN A 9 10.03 -12.46 -21.19
C GLN A 9 10.28 -12.40 -19.69
N ALA A 10 10.72 -11.24 -19.21
CA ALA A 10 11.19 -11.09 -17.84
C ALA A 10 10.10 -10.65 -16.82
N GLY A 11 8.90 -10.29 -17.28
CA GLY A 11 7.83 -9.76 -16.41
C GLY A 11 7.37 -10.67 -15.27
N LYS A 12 7.43 -12.01 -15.44
CA LYS A 12 7.18 -12.99 -14.35
C LYS A 12 8.44 -13.41 -13.59
N LEU A 13 9.62 -13.25 -14.20
CA LEU A 13 10.91 -13.56 -13.57
C LEU A 13 11.29 -12.51 -12.51
N PHE A 14 10.68 -11.31 -12.55
CA PHE A 14 10.91 -10.23 -11.59
C PHE A 14 9.93 -10.18 -10.41
N SER A 15 9.14 -11.23 -10.16
CA SER A 15 8.33 -11.28 -8.94
C SER A 15 9.22 -11.62 -7.75
N PHE A 16 9.57 -10.62 -6.94
CA PHE A 16 10.40 -10.80 -5.75
C PHE A 16 9.59 -10.78 -4.46
N TYR A 17 10.00 -11.59 -3.48
CA TYR A 17 9.52 -11.45 -2.12
C TYR A 17 10.25 -10.31 -1.42
N ARG A 18 9.49 -9.38 -0.84
CA ARG A 18 10.03 -8.24 -0.08
C ARG A 18 10.28 -8.67 1.36
N ILE A 19 11.55 -8.75 1.75
CA ILE A 19 11.94 -9.02 3.14
C ILE A 19 12.42 -7.70 3.77
N PRO A 20 11.80 -7.24 4.87
CA PRO A 20 12.23 -6.00 5.53
C PRO A 20 13.67 -6.08 6.05
N LYS A 21 14.49 -5.08 5.70
CA LYS A 21 15.88 -4.94 6.17
C LYS A 21 15.97 -4.86 7.70
N ALA A 22 14.93 -4.34 8.36
CA ALA A 22 14.80 -4.28 9.81
C ALA A 22 15.01 -5.64 10.50
N LEU A 23 14.56 -6.74 9.87
CA LEU A 23 14.77 -8.10 10.41
C LEU A 23 16.24 -8.53 10.46
N PHE A 24 17.11 -7.87 9.69
CA PHE A 24 18.55 -8.13 9.68
C PHE A 24 19.34 -7.10 10.48
N GLN A 25 18.81 -5.88 10.64
CA GLN A 25 19.50 -4.78 11.30
C GLN A 25 19.20 -4.69 12.79
N GLU A 26 17.96 -4.97 13.22
CA GLU A 26 17.55 -4.81 14.61
C GLU A 26 18.02 -5.98 15.48
N GLN A 27 18.59 -5.67 16.66
CA GLN A 27 19.09 -6.66 17.61
C GLN A 27 18.01 -7.67 18.04
N ARG A 28 16.75 -7.22 18.14
CA ARG A 28 15.60 -8.03 18.56
C ARG A 28 15.31 -9.20 17.60
N PHE A 29 15.67 -9.07 16.33
CA PHE A 29 15.46 -10.09 15.31
C PHE A 29 16.77 -10.77 14.86
N GLN A 30 17.89 -10.55 15.56
CA GLN A 30 19.15 -11.22 15.26
C GLN A 30 19.04 -12.74 15.46
N ASN A 31 18.39 -13.16 16.54
CA ASN A 31 18.18 -14.58 16.87
C ASN A 31 17.10 -15.26 16.01
N LEU A 32 16.44 -14.52 15.11
CA LEU A 32 15.45 -15.07 14.20
C LEU A 32 16.15 -15.77 13.02
N SER A 33 15.73 -17.00 12.74
CA SER A 33 16.24 -17.81 11.63
C SER A 33 16.03 -17.13 10.28
N THR A 34 16.99 -17.28 9.37
CA THR A 34 16.88 -16.78 7.98
C THR A 34 15.63 -17.32 7.28
N ASP A 35 15.27 -18.58 7.52
CA ASP A 35 14.06 -19.19 6.95
C ASP A 35 12.79 -18.53 7.51
N ALA A 36 12.80 -18.12 8.79
CA ALA A 36 11.69 -17.43 9.41
C ALA A 36 11.57 -15.99 8.87
N LYS A 37 12.70 -15.30 8.63
CA LYS A 37 12.74 -13.99 7.98
C LYS A 37 12.15 -14.05 6.57
N THR A 38 12.52 -15.08 5.80
CA THR A 38 11.96 -15.34 4.47
C THR A 38 10.47 -15.63 4.55
N LEU A 39 10.04 -16.48 5.49
CA LEU A 39 8.61 -16.77 5.72
C LEU A 39 7.82 -15.49 5.99
N TYR A 40 8.34 -14.60 6.84
CA TYR A 40 7.69 -13.33 7.13
C TYR A 40 7.53 -12.46 5.87
N GLY A 41 8.54 -12.40 5.00
CA GLY A 41 8.44 -11.71 3.70
C GLY A 41 7.35 -12.28 2.80
N ILE A 42 7.20 -13.62 2.77
CA ILE A 42 6.12 -14.30 2.03
C ILE A 42 4.75 -13.97 2.63
N LEU A 43 4.64 -13.95 3.97
CA LEU A 43 3.40 -13.61 4.66
C LEU A 43 2.98 -12.15 4.41
N LEU A 44 3.92 -11.21 4.31
CA LEU A 44 3.65 -9.81 3.94
C LEU A 44 3.10 -9.67 2.52
N ASP A 45 3.61 -10.46 1.58
CA ASP A 45 3.09 -10.48 0.21
C ASP A 45 1.65 -11.02 0.19
N ARG A 46 1.39 -12.12 0.91
CA ARG A 46 0.03 -12.68 1.07
C ARG A 46 -0.93 -11.75 1.82
N MET A 47 -0.44 -10.99 2.80
CA MET A 47 -1.21 -9.96 3.47
C MET A 47 -1.63 -8.88 2.48
N SER A 48 -0.72 -8.46 1.59
CA SER A 48 -1.03 -7.47 0.54
C SER A 48 -2.14 -7.95 -0.39
N LEU A 49 -2.21 -9.26 -0.70
CA LEU A 49 -3.32 -9.86 -1.44
C LEU A 49 -4.62 -9.89 -0.62
N SER A 50 -4.54 -10.16 0.68
CA SER A 50 -5.71 -10.21 1.55
C SER A 50 -6.36 -8.83 1.74
N VAL A 51 -5.55 -7.75 1.74
CA VAL A 51 -6.06 -6.37 1.69
C VAL A 51 -6.85 -6.11 0.41
N LYS A 52 -6.34 -6.54 -0.75
CA LYS A 52 -7.03 -6.38 -2.04
C LYS A 52 -8.35 -7.14 -2.11
N ASN A 53 -8.44 -8.26 -1.39
CA ASN A 53 -9.64 -9.09 -1.29
C ASN A 53 -10.58 -8.68 -0.14
N GLU A 54 -10.28 -7.57 0.55
CA GLU A 54 -11.06 -7.06 1.67
C GLU A 54 -11.25 -8.05 2.83
N TRP A 55 -10.23 -8.89 3.08
CA TRP A 55 -10.26 -9.86 4.19
C TRP A 55 -9.91 -9.19 5.53
N PHE A 56 -10.93 -8.59 6.14
CA PHE A 56 -10.83 -7.91 7.42
C PHE A 56 -11.66 -8.59 8.51
N ASP A 57 -11.14 -8.58 9.73
CA ASP A 57 -11.88 -8.92 10.94
C ASP A 57 -12.86 -7.79 11.31
N LYS A 58 -13.78 -8.02 12.25
CA LYS A 58 -14.76 -7.01 12.74
C LYS A 58 -14.12 -5.72 13.27
N GLN A 59 -12.84 -5.78 13.61
CA GLN A 59 -12.02 -4.68 14.12
C GLN A 59 -11.18 -4.00 13.02
N GLY A 60 -11.42 -4.31 11.73
CA GLY A 60 -10.67 -3.76 10.60
C GLY A 60 -9.25 -4.32 10.45
N ARG A 61 -8.91 -5.41 11.16
CA ARG A 61 -7.59 -6.05 11.07
C ARG A 61 -7.55 -7.02 9.91
N VAL A 62 -6.53 -6.90 9.05
CA VAL A 62 -6.29 -7.85 7.96
C VAL A 62 -5.88 -9.19 8.54
N PHE A 63 -6.48 -10.27 8.04
CA PHE A 63 -6.05 -11.63 8.32
C PHE A 63 -5.70 -12.34 7.02
N ILE A 64 -4.82 -13.33 7.12
CA ILE A 64 -4.52 -14.24 6.04
C ILE A 64 -4.93 -15.66 6.44
N ILE A 65 -5.40 -16.43 5.46
CA ILE A 65 -5.61 -17.86 5.62
C ILE A 65 -4.36 -18.53 5.06
N PHE A 66 -3.49 -19.03 5.95
CA PHE A 66 -2.23 -19.64 5.56
C PHE A 66 -2.05 -20.95 6.33
N THR A 67 -2.10 -22.06 5.59
CA THR A 67 -2.04 -23.42 6.15
C THR A 67 -0.60 -23.89 6.34
N ILE A 68 -0.41 -24.99 7.06
CA ILE A 68 0.91 -25.61 7.18
C ILE A 68 1.34 -26.15 5.81
N GLU A 69 0.41 -26.68 5.00
CA GLU A 69 0.70 -27.10 3.63
C GLU A 69 1.22 -25.94 2.76
N ASP A 70 0.66 -24.74 2.92
CA ASP A 70 1.11 -23.54 2.19
C ASP A 70 2.55 -23.15 2.58
N VAL A 71 2.91 -23.23 3.87
CA VAL A 71 4.30 -22.99 4.33
C VAL A 71 5.25 -24.00 3.71
N LYS A 72 4.87 -25.28 3.67
CA LYS A 72 5.69 -26.34 3.07
C LYS A 72 5.89 -26.11 1.59
N ARG A 73 4.85 -25.70 0.87
CA ARG A 73 4.93 -25.37 -0.56
C ARG A 73 5.82 -24.15 -0.80
N ALA A 74 5.76 -23.15 0.08
CA ALA A 74 6.52 -21.92 -0.07
C ALA A 74 8.02 -22.08 0.23
N LEU A 75 8.37 -22.89 1.22
CA LEU A 75 9.76 -23.06 1.70
C LEU A 75 10.35 -24.44 1.42
N CYS A 76 9.63 -25.30 0.70
CA CYS A 76 10.00 -26.70 0.42
C CYS A 76 10.48 -27.46 1.66
N CYS A 77 9.75 -27.34 2.78
CA CYS A 77 10.16 -27.88 4.06
C CYS A 77 9.21 -28.97 4.61
N ALA A 78 9.70 -29.76 5.56
CA ALA A 78 8.92 -30.77 6.28
C ALA A 78 7.95 -30.14 7.31
N ASP A 79 6.90 -30.87 7.69
CA ASP A 79 5.85 -30.39 8.62
C ASP A 79 6.40 -29.84 9.94
N ASN A 80 7.38 -30.54 10.52
CA ASN A 80 8.04 -30.15 11.77
C ASN A 80 8.77 -28.81 11.63
N LYS A 81 9.44 -28.59 10.50
CA LYS A 81 10.16 -27.34 10.22
C LYS A 81 9.17 -26.20 9.99
N ALA A 82 8.14 -26.41 9.19
CA ALA A 82 7.08 -25.42 8.97
C ALA A 82 6.43 -24.96 10.29
N THR A 83 6.12 -25.92 11.17
CA THR A 83 5.53 -25.63 12.49
C THR A 83 6.51 -24.88 13.39
N LYS A 84 7.80 -25.23 13.38
CA LYS A 84 8.84 -24.54 14.13
C LYS A 84 8.98 -23.09 13.69
N LEU A 85 9.02 -22.82 12.38
CA LEU A 85 9.14 -21.47 11.83
C LEU A 85 7.95 -20.58 12.21
N LEU A 86 6.72 -21.12 12.16
CA LEU A 86 5.54 -20.37 12.61
C LEU A 86 5.59 -20.05 14.10
N ARG A 87 6.00 -21.01 14.95
CA ARG A 87 6.16 -20.76 16.39
C ARG A 87 7.24 -19.73 16.68
N GLU A 88 8.33 -19.76 15.92
CA GLU A 88 9.42 -18.80 16.04
C GLU A 88 8.91 -17.37 15.75
N LEU A 89 8.18 -17.18 14.65
CA LEU A 89 7.57 -15.89 14.32
C LEU A 89 6.54 -15.42 15.38
N GLU A 90 5.82 -16.35 16.03
CA GLU A 90 4.93 -16.02 17.15
C GLU A 90 5.71 -15.57 18.38
N ASN A 91 6.81 -16.24 18.71
CA ASN A 91 7.65 -15.91 19.87
C ASN A 91 8.27 -14.50 19.76
N PHE A 92 8.67 -14.10 18.55
CA PHE A 92 9.15 -12.73 18.28
C PHE A 92 8.03 -11.71 18.10
N GLY A 93 6.75 -12.12 18.23
CA GLY A 93 5.60 -11.22 18.13
C GLY A 93 5.32 -10.69 16.73
N LEU A 94 5.89 -11.29 15.69
CA LEU A 94 5.71 -10.87 14.29
C LEU A 94 4.39 -11.36 13.71
N ILE A 95 3.87 -12.49 14.22
CA ILE A 95 2.57 -13.03 13.81
C ILE A 95 1.73 -13.43 15.03
N GLU A 96 0.42 -13.45 14.85
CA GLU A 96 -0.53 -14.01 15.81
C GLU A 96 -1.49 -14.96 15.09
N ARG A 97 -1.63 -16.19 15.58
CA ARG A 97 -2.56 -17.17 15.01
C ARG A 97 -3.79 -17.35 15.89
N LYS A 98 -4.98 -17.30 15.27
CA LYS A 98 -6.25 -17.61 15.91
C LYS A 98 -6.88 -18.86 15.29
N ARG A 99 -7.14 -19.87 16.12
CA ARG A 99 -7.83 -21.09 15.71
C ARG A 99 -9.33 -20.80 15.61
N ARG A 100 -9.97 -21.28 14.54
CA ARG A 100 -11.42 -21.12 14.29
C ARG A 100 -12.26 -22.33 14.73
N GLY A 101 -11.62 -23.42 15.17
CA GLY A 101 -12.30 -24.69 15.46
C GLY A 101 -12.88 -25.36 14.20
N LEU A 102 -13.50 -26.54 14.36
CA LEU A 102 -14.27 -27.25 13.31
C LEU A 102 -13.49 -27.60 12.03
N GLY A 103 -12.19 -27.93 12.13
CA GLY A 103 -11.37 -28.29 10.97
C GLY A 103 -11.05 -27.13 10.01
N LYS A 104 -11.45 -25.90 10.34
CA LYS A 104 -11.17 -24.72 9.52
C LYS A 104 -9.72 -24.24 9.71
N PRO A 105 -9.06 -23.74 8.65
CA PRO A 105 -7.69 -23.27 8.72
C PRO A 105 -7.55 -22.09 9.69
N SER A 106 -6.40 -21.99 10.35
CA SER A 106 -6.12 -20.90 11.30
C SER A 106 -6.06 -19.54 10.60
N LEU A 107 -6.52 -18.51 11.30
CA LEU A 107 -6.31 -17.12 10.89
C LEU A 107 -4.93 -16.68 11.34
N VAL A 108 -4.13 -16.11 10.44
CA VAL A 108 -2.83 -15.53 10.78
C VAL A 108 -2.94 -14.02 10.62
N TYR A 109 -2.55 -13.28 11.66
CA TYR A 109 -2.46 -11.83 11.66
C TYR A 109 -0.98 -11.45 11.62
N VAL A 110 -0.57 -10.72 10.59
CA VAL A 110 0.80 -10.24 10.44
C VAL A 110 0.92 -8.89 11.14
N LYS A 111 1.82 -8.77 12.11
CA LYS A 111 2.00 -7.56 12.92
C LYS A 111 3.09 -6.67 12.33
N ASN A 112 2.90 -5.36 12.42
CA ASN A 112 3.93 -4.40 12.04
C ASN A 112 4.96 -4.26 13.16
N PHE A 113 6.24 -4.40 12.84
CA PHE A 113 7.35 -4.25 13.78
C PHE A 113 7.50 -2.81 14.31
N SER A 114 7.01 -1.79 13.59
CA SER A 114 7.13 -0.38 14.00
C SER A 114 6.30 0.00 15.24
N SER A 115 5.24 -0.75 15.58
CA SER A 115 4.36 -0.41 16.71
C SER A 115 4.97 -0.65 18.09
N ASN A 116 6.12 -1.34 18.18
CA ASN A 116 6.76 -1.67 19.46
C ASN A 116 7.71 -0.57 19.97
N LEU A 117 7.92 0.52 19.22
CA LEU A 117 8.73 1.66 19.68
C LEU A 117 8.08 2.40 20.87
N SER A 118 6.75 2.34 21.03
CA SER A 118 6.03 3.01 22.12
C SER A 118 5.69 2.11 23.31
N ASN A 119 5.71 0.78 23.16
CA ASN A 119 5.05 -0.13 24.10
C ASN A 119 6.02 -0.90 25.02
N GLU A 120 7.32 -0.89 24.77
CA GLU A 120 8.30 -1.60 25.62
C GLU A 120 8.64 -0.91 26.95
N ARG A 121 8.08 0.27 27.25
CA ARG A 121 8.27 0.90 28.58
C ARG A 121 7.29 0.41 29.65
N VAL A 122 6.32 -0.45 29.35
CA VAL A 122 5.23 -0.77 30.30
C VAL A 122 5.15 -2.25 30.70
N GLN A 123 5.98 -3.15 30.18
CA GLN A 123 6.01 -4.53 30.66
C GLN A 123 7.43 -4.96 30.98
N ASN A 124 7.84 -4.71 32.22
CA ASN A 124 8.84 -5.50 32.96
C ASN A 124 8.86 -5.01 34.42
N ARG A 125 7.97 -5.57 35.25
CA ARG A 125 8.30 -5.95 36.62
C ARG A 125 7.52 -7.21 36.97
N GLU A 126 8.20 -8.33 36.75
CA GLU A 126 7.98 -9.56 37.50
C GLU A 126 8.12 -9.23 38.99
N ASN A 127 7.08 -9.48 39.77
CA ASN A 127 7.17 -9.53 41.23
C ASN A 127 7.03 -11.00 41.61
N HIS A 128 8.18 -11.65 41.84
CA HIS A 128 8.25 -12.79 42.75
C HIS A 128 8.73 -12.26 44.10
N GLU A 129 7.81 -12.10 45.05
CA GLU A 129 8.17 -12.27 46.46
C GLU A 129 6.93 -12.62 47.29
N SER A 130 7.03 -13.75 47.96
CA SER A 130 6.07 -14.37 48.86
C SER A 130 6.14 -13.74 50.26
N GLY A 131 4.99 -13.53 50.92
CA GLY A 131 4.93 -13.41 52.39
C GLY A 131 3.94 -12.36 52.95
N SER A 132 2.71 -12.77 53.22
CA SER A 132 1.58 -12.06 53.86
C SER A 132 1.84 -11.61 55.33
N PRO A 133 0.87 -11.00 56.08
CA PRO A 133 -0.13 -9.96 55.79
C PRO A 133 -0.28 -8.89 56.92
N LYS A 134 -0.97 -7.78 56.63
CA LYS A 134 -2.14 -7.22 57.38
C LYS A 134 -2.22 -5.67 57.38
N ASN A 135 -3.45 -5.23 57.06
CA ASN A 135 -4.23 -4.13 57.63
C ASN A 135 -4.04 -2.66 57.18
N ALA A 136 -5.19 -2.15 56.74
CA ALA A 136 -5.78 -0.83 57.01
C ALA A 136 -5.29 0.38 56.19
N CYS A 137 -6.25 0.86 55.39
CA CYS A 137 -6.31 2.14 54.72
C CYS A 137 -6.31 3.32 55.71
N GLN A 138 -5.59 4.40 55.40
CA GLN A 138 -6.11 5.77 55.56
C GLN A 138 -5.22 6.85 54.91
N ASP A 139 -5.88 7.63 54.05
CA ASP A 139 -5.78 9.06 53.73
C ASP A 139 -4.45 9.84 53.51
N SER A 140 -4.55 10.68 52.48
CA SER A 140 -3.60 11.68 51.94
C SER A 140 -3.11 12.74 52.95
N PRO A 141 -1.97 13.44 52.72
CA PRO A 141 -2.04 14.70 51.96
C PRO A 141 -0.76 15.16 51.17
N LYS A 142 -1.03 15.92 50.10
CA LYS A 142 -0.31 17.06 49.48
C LYS A 142 1.23 17.23 49.58
N SER A 143 1.74 17.57 48.39
CA SER A 143 2.79 18.56 48.05
C SER A 143 4.25 18.11 48.08
N ARG A 144 4.95 18.31 46.96
CA ARG A 144 5.89 19.44 46.77
C ARG A 144 6.56 19.32 45.40
N CYS A 145 6.55 20.43 44.68
CA CYS A 145 7.38 20.68 43.51
C CYS A 145 8.86 20.66 43.93
N ASN A 146 9.72 20.01 43.15
CA ASN A 146 11.16 20.27 43.19
C ASN A 146 11.67 20.59 41.78
N LYS A 147 12.23 21.80 41.67
CA LYS A 147 13.03 22.30 40.54
C LYS A 147 14.47 21.79 40.64
N ASN A 148 15.17 21.89 39.50
CA ASN A 148 16.61 21.73 39.24
C ASN A 148 17.01 20.31 38.83
N LYS A 149 17.80 20.07 37.77
CA LYS A 149 18.88 20.86 37.18
C LYS A 149 19.06 20.44 35.71
N LYS A 150 19.38 21.40 34.83
CA LYS A 150 19.75 21.20 33.42
C LYS A 150 20.95 20.25 33.29
N SER A 151 20.86 19.27 32.39
CA SER A 151 22.02 18.85 31.57
C SER A 151 21.65 19.02 30.11
N LYS A 152 22.42 19.85 29.41
CA LYS A 152 22.39 19.98 27.97
C LYS A 152 23.02 18.72 27.39
N THR A 153 22.26 17.93 26.65
CA THR A 153 22.81 17.01 25.66
C THR A 153 21.92 17.08 24.43
N GLU A 154 22.49 17.73 23.41
CA GLU A 154 22.14 17.80 21.99
C GLU A 154 20.77 17.22 21.58
N ARG A 155 19.82 18.14 21.39
CA ARG A 155 18.70 17.92 20.47
C ARG A 155 19.30 17.72 19.07
N ASN A 156 19.35 16.48 18.58
CA ASN A 156 19.19 16.28 17.16
C ASN A 156 17.74 16.62 16.81
N ASN A 157 17.53 17.90 16.48
CA ASN A 157 16.40 18.36 15.69
C ASN A 157 16.49 17.70 14.31
N THR A 158 16.04 16.45 14.19
CA THR A 158 15.62 15.96 12.88
C THR A 158 14.23 16.51 12.65
N ASN A 159 14.16 17.52 11.78
CA ASN A 159 12.96 18.27 11.44
C ASN A 159 11.76 17.33 11.20
N PRO A 160 10.62 17.50 11.90
CA PRO A 160 9.37 16.81 11.61
C PRO A 160 8.89 17.04 10.16
N ILE A 161 9.41 18.07 9.51
CA ILE A 161 9.09 18.48 8.13
C ILE A 161 9.66 17.48 7.09
N LEU A 162 10.85 16.91 7.35
CA LEU A 162 11.52 16.02 6.38
C LEU A 162 10.90 14.62 6.29
N SER A 163 10.30 14.12 7.37
CA SER A 163 9.68 12.78 7.39
C SER A 163 8.39 12.74 6.55
N ASP A 164 7.57 13.80 6.63
CA ASP A 164 6.32 13.90 5.86
C ASP A 164 6.59 14.13 4.37
N GLU A 165 7.63 14.89 4.01
CA GLU A 165 8.05 15.05 2.61
C GLU A 165 8.60 13.75 2.03
N LEU A 166 9.40 13.00 2.80
CA LEU A 166 9.95 11.74 2.35
C LEU A 166 8.86 10.67 2.12
N GLU A 167 7.85 10.59 2.99
CA GLU A 167 6.73 9.67 2.83
C GLU A 167 5.77 10.08 1.69
N LYS A 168 5.52 11.39 1.52
CA LYS A 168 4.78 11.89 0.35
C LYS A 168 5.51 11.60 -0.96
N MET A 169 6.83 11.81 -1.01
CA MET A 169 7.66 11.51 -2.18
C MET A 169 7.61 10.02 -2.54
N LYS A 170 7.61 9.13 -1.55
CA LYS A 170 7.45 7.69 -1.79
C LYS A 170 6.06 7.35 -2.33
N ASN A 171 5.00 7.91 -1.76
CA ASN A 171 3.63 7.64 -2.19
C ASN A 171 3.34 8.19 -3.60
N ARG A 172 3.85 9.38 -3.92
CA ARG A 172 3.76 9.95 -5.27
C ARG A 172 4.44 9.05 -6.30
N LYS A 173 5.68 8.63 -6.03
CA LYS A 173 6.43 7.76 -6.94
C LYS A 173 5.73 6.41 -7.19
N LEU A 174 5.11 5.84 -6.17
CA LEU A 174 4.31 4.60 -6.32
C LEU A 174 3.07 4.81 -7.20
N LEU A 175 2.44 5.98 -7.14
CA LEU A 175 1.32 6.33 -8.01
C LEU A 175 1.78 6.55 -9.45
N GLU A 176 2.90 7.25 -9.65
CA GLU A 176 3.53 7.43 -10.96
C GLU A 176 3.86 6.07 -11.59
N GLU A 177 4.56 5.18 -10.89
CA GLU A 177 4.86 3.82 -11.38
C GLU A 177 3.59 3.02 -11.70
N TYR A 178 2.54 3.16 -10.88
CA TYR A 178 1.26 2.51 -11.13
C TYR A 178 0.59 3.00 -12.43
N PHE A 179 0.51 4.32 -12.63
CA PHE A 179 -0.10 4.89 -13.82
C PHE A 179 0.75 4.65 -15.06
N SER A 180 2.07 4.77 -14.97
CA SER A 180 3.00 4.45 -16.06
C SER A 180 2.76 3.05 -16.62
N ARG A 181 2.56 2.08 -15.73
CA ARG A 181 2.31 0.69 -16.11
C ARG A 181 0.87 0.42 -16.54
N SER A 182 -0.13 0.95 -15.84
CA SER A 182 -1.55 0.67 -16.15
C SER A 182 -2.06 1.37 -17.40
N LEU A 183 -1.48 2.53 -17.73
CA LEU A 183 -1.81 3.30 -18.93
C LEU A 183 -0.89 2.95 -20.11
N GLU A 184 0.09 2.06 -19.91
CA GLU A 184 1.06 1.65 -20.93
C GLU A 184 1.76 2.86 -21.59
N ILE A 185 2.29 3.77 -20.76
CA ILE A 185 2.83 5.06 -21.22
C ILE A 185 3.92 4.90 -22.29
N GLU A 186 4.81 3.92 -22.15
CA GLU A 186 5.84 3.64 -23.17
C GLU A 186 5.25 3.35 -24.56
N LEU A 187 4.11 2.65 -24.61
CA LEU A 187 3.40 2.38 -25.87
C LEU A 187 2.73 3.64 -26.40
N LEU A 188 2.07 4.42 -25.52
CA LEU A 188 1.42 5.67 -25.90
C LEU A 188 2.41 6.67 -26.50
N LEU A 189 3.58 6.85 -25.90
CA LEU A 189 4.63 7.74 -26.41
C LEU A 189 5.13 7.31 -27.80
N ARG A 190 5.15 5.99 -28.07
CA ARG A 190 5.53 5.48 -29.40
C ARG A 190 4.46 5.73 -30.46
N LEU A 191 3.18 5.70 -30.07
CA LEU A 191 2.04 5.90 -30.97
C LEU A 191 1.72 7.38 -31.19
N TYR A 192 1.97 8.22 -30.19
CA TYR A 192 1.67 9.65 -30.16
C TYR A 192 2.92 10.46 -29.77
N PRO A 193 3.97 10.46 -30.61
CA PRO A 193 5.23 11.15 -30.30
C PRO A 193 5.04 12.67 -30.17
N ASP A 194 4.10 13.26 -30.91
CA ASP A 194 3.83 14.70 -30.87
C ASP A 194 3.09 15.15 -29.60
N ASP A 195 2.47 14.21 -28.86
CA ASP A 195 1.69 14.48 -27.65
C ASP A 195 2.43 14.10 -26.36
N GLU A 196 3.75 13.89 -26.41
CA GLU A 196 4.58 13.47 -25.25
C GLU A 196 4.32 14.33 -24.01
N ASP A 197 4.42 15.65 -24.15
CA ASP A 197 4.18 16.59 -23.06
C ASP A 197 2.75 16.51 -22.50
N THR A 198 1.76 16.31 -23.39
CA THR A 198 0.35 16.19 -23.00
C THR A 198 0.11 14.90 -22.22
N ILE A 199 0.72 13.80 -22.64
CA ILE A 199 0.64 12.50 -21.97
C ILE A 199 1.20 12.60 -20.55
N TYR A 200 2.39 13.19 -20.38
CA TYR A 200 2.98 13.38 -19.05
C TYR A 200 2.12 14.30 -18.18
N GLN A 201 1.58 15.39 -18.72
CA GLN A 201 0.65 16.27 -17.99
C GLN A 201 -0.61 15.54 -17.52
N ILE A 202 -1.16 14.63 -18.33
CA ILE A 202 -2.29 13.78 -17.95
C ILE A 202 -1.90 12.87 -16.77
N VAL A 203 -0.73 12.22 -16.82
CA VAL A 203 -0.25 11.37 -15.73
C VAL A 203 -0.08 12.17 -14.44
N ASP A 204 0.58 13.33 -14.50
CA ASP A 204 0.74 14.21 -13.34
C ASP A 204 -0.60 14.64 -12.76
N LEU A 205 -1.57 14.97 -13.61
CA LEU A 205 -2.93 15.30 -13.17
C LEU A 205 -3.60 14.13 -12.44
N LEU A 206 -3.45 12.91 -12.93
CA LEU A 206 -4.00 11.71 -12.29
C LEU A 206 -3.35 11.46 -10.93
N VAL A 207 -2.02 11.57 -10.85
CA VAL A 207 -1.25 11.41 -9.61
C VAL A 207 -1.65 12.48 -8.59
N ASP A 208 -1.68 13.75 -8.99
CA ASP A 208 -2.10 14.87 -8.13
C ASP A 208 -3.53 14.71 -7.60
N THR A 209 -4.44 14.23 -8.44
CA THR A 209 -5.82 13.97 -8.04
C THR A 209 -5.86 12.81 -7.07
N CYS A 210 -5.00 11.80 -7.26
CA CYS A 210 -4.92 10.62 -6.41
C CYS A 210 -4.27 10.86 -5.04
N ASP A 211 -3.34 11.79 -4.96
CA ASP A 211 -2.69 12.21 -3.72
C ASP A 211 -3.47 13.31 -2.98
N SER A 212 -4.63 13.73 -3.51
CA SER A 212 -5.43 14.78 -2.90
C SER A 212 -6.00 14.38 -1.54
N LYS A 213 -5.76 15.21 -0.51
CA LYS A 213 -6.34 15.03 0.84
C LYS A 213 -7.79 15.52 0.96
N ARG A 214 -8.39 16.01 -0.13
CA ARG A 214 -9.76 16.53 -0.12
C ARG A 214 -10.76 15.39 -0.02
N LYS A 215 -11.83 15.56 0.77
CA LYS A 215 -12.92 14.57 0.88
C LYS A 215 -13.84 14.57 -0.35
N LEU A 216 -13.99 15.73 -0.98
CA LEU A 216 -14.81 15.94 -2.16
C LEU A 216 -13.96 16.54 -3.27
N ILE A 217 -14.16 16.05 -4.49
CA ILE A 217 -13.48 16.53 -5.70
C ILE A 217 -14.56 16.93 -6.69
N ARG A 218 -14.44 18.15 -7.22
CA ARG A 218 -15.39 18.68 -8.19
C ARG A 218 -15.07 18.15 -9.58
N ILE A 219 -16.01 17.43 -10.19
CA ILE A 219 -15.91 16.83 -11.52
C ILE A 219 -17.10 17.28 -12.36
N ALA A 220 -16.84 17.90 -13.51
CA ALA A 220 -17.88 18.39 -14.43
C ALA A 220 -18.96 19.29 -13.78
N GLY A 221 -18.61 19.99 -12.69
CA GLY A 221 -19.53 20.88 -11.95
C GLY A 221 -20.09 20.28 -10.66
N ASP A 222 -20.03 18.95 -10.48
CA ASP A 222 -20.54 18.27 -9.30
C ASP A 222 -19.44 17.94 -8.30
N ASP A 223 -19.73 18.06 -7.01
CA ASP A 223 -18.84 17.55 -5.96
C ASP A 223 -19.07 16.05 -5.76
N LYS A 224 -18.02 15.25 -6.00
CA LYS A 224 -18.05 13.80 -5.88
C LYS A 224 -17.13 13.34 -4.74
N PRO A 225 -17.47 12.28 -3.99
CA PRO A 225 -16.58 11.71 -2.99
C PRO A 225 -15.23 11.33 -3.59
N ALA A 226 -14.14 11.70 -2.93
CA ALA A 226 -12.79 11.46 -3.44
C ALA A 226 -12.57 9.98 -3.77
N GLU A 227 -12.97 9.06 -2.88
CA GLU A 227 -12.85 7.61 -3.08
C GLU A 227 -13.51 7.13 -4.39
N VAL A 228 -14.65 7.70 -4.77
CA VAL A 228 -15.34 7.37 -6.03
C VAL A 228 -14.53 7.86 -7.23
N VAL A 229 -13.98 9.07 -7.15
CA VAL A 229 -13.11 9.63 -8.19
C VAL A 229 -11.85 8.78 -8.35
N LEU A 230 -11.19 8.41 -7.25
CA LEU A 230 -10.01 7.55 -7.25
C LEU A 230 -10.28 6.19 -7.87
N SER A 231 -11.38 5.54 -7.46
CA SER A 231 -11.77 4.24 -7.99
C SER A 231 -12.05 4.30 -9.49
N ARG A 232 -12.61 5.41 -9.98
CA ARG A 232 -12.87 5.62 -11.41
C ARG A 232 -11.57 5.85 -12.19
N LEU A 233 -10.69 6.73 -11.72
CA LEU A 233 -9.43 7.05 -12.40
C LEU A 233 -8.48 5.86 -12.45
N LYS A 234 -8.45 5.01 -11.42
CA LYS A 234 -7.65 3.76 -11.42
C LYS A 234 -8.15 2.69 -12.39
N LYS A 235 -9.31 2.88 -13.02
CA LYS A 235 -9.83 2.00 -14.09
C LYS A 235 -9.43 2.45 -15.48
N LEU A 236 -8.69 3.56 -15.60
CA LEU A 236 -8.17 4.02 -16.88
C LEU A 236 -7.13 3.04 -17.43
N ASN A 237 -7.01 3.04 -18.76
CA ASN A 237 -6.05 2.26 -19.55
C ASN A 237 -5.64 3.11 -20.77
N ALA A 238 -4.74 2.59 -21.60
CA ALA A 238 -4.23 3.31 -22.78
C ALA A 238 -5.34 3.81 -23.73
N ASP A 239 -6.38 3.01 -23.98
CA ASP A 239 -7.49 3.39 -24.85
C ASP A 239 -8.24 4.63 -24.36
N HIS A 240 -8.43 4.75 -23.04
CA HIS A 240 -9.05 5.94 -22.46
C HIS A 240 -8.19 7.19 -22.64
N ILE A 241 -6.86 7.07 -22.57
CA ILE A 241 -5.95 8.19 -22.80
C ILE A 241 -6.01 8.60 -24.26
N ARG A 242 -5.97 7.64 -25.20
CA ARG A 242 -6.17 7.90 -26.63
C ARG A 242 -7.46 8.66 -26.89
N PHE A 243 -8.57 8.20 -26.31
CA PHE A 243 -9.86 8.88 -26.44
C PHE A 243 -9.81 10.34 -25.96
N VAL A 244 -9.12 10.61 -24.85
CA VAL A 244 -8.97 11.98 -24.34
C VAL A 244 -8.12 12.83 -25.30
N LEU A 245 -7.03 12.29 -25.86
CA LEU A 245 -6.22 12.97 -26.87
C LEU A 245 -7.04 13.28 -28.13
N ASP A 246 -7.83 12.32 -28.63
CA ASP A 246 -8.75 12.51 -29.76
C ASP A 246 -9.74 13.66 -29.47
N CYS A 247 -10.28 13.73 -28.24
CA CYS A 247 -11.19 14.79 -27.83
C CYS A 247 -10.51 16.15 -27.74
N LEU A 248 -9.23 16.22 -27.40
CA LEU A 248 -8.46 17.47 -27.39
C LEU A 248 -8.21 17.94 -28.82
N ALA A 249 -7.74 17.05 -29.69
CA ALA A 249 -7.44 17.36 -31.08
C ALA A 249 -8.68 17.80 -31.88
N ALA A 250 -9.85 17.19 -31.59
CA ALA A 250 -11.10 17.53 -32.25
C ALA A 250 -11.78 18.80 -31.71
N ASN A 251 -11.34 19.34 -30.56
CA ASN A 251 -11.99 20.48 -29.94
C ASN A 251 -11.60 21.79 -30.63
N THR A 252 -12.58 22.46 -31.23
CA THR A 252 -12.40 23.73 -31.93
C THR A 252 -12.57 24.96 -31.02
N SER A 253 -13.06 24.78 -29.80
CA SER A 253 -13.32 25.87 -28.85
C SER A 253 -12.19 26.02 -27.83
N PRO A 254 -11.79 27.26 -27.47
CA PRO A 254 -10.72 27.48 -26.51
C PRO A 254 -11.11 26.98 -25.11
N ILE A 255 -10.28 26.11 -24.54
CA ILE A 255 -10.51 25.54 -23.21
C ILE A 255 -9.97 26.51 -22.15
N ARG A 256 -10.87 27.22 -21.46
CA ARG A 256 -10.50 28.20 -20.41
C ARG A 256 -9.86 27.57 -19.18
N ASN A 257 -10.28 26.36 -18.81
CA ASN A 257 -9.75 25.62 -17.66
C ASN A 257 -9.36 24.21 -18.07
N MET A 258 -8.12 24.09 -18.57
CA MET A 258 -7.59 22.83 -19.09
C MET A 258 -7.61 21.70 -18.06
N LYS A 259 -7.24 22.00 -16.81
CA LYS A 259 -7.20 21.00 -15.73
C LYS A 259 -8.57 20.40 -15.44
N GLN A 260 -9.61 21.23 -15.32
CA GLN A 260 -10.96 20.75 -15.07
C GLN A 260 -11.55 20.00 -16.27
N TYR A 261 -11.24 20.46 -17.48
CA TYR A 261 -11.65 19.78 -18.70
C TYR A 261 -11.04 18.37 -18.78
N LEU A 262 -9.71 18.26 -18.66
CA LEU A 262 -9.01 16.98 -18.69
C LEU A 262 -9.52 16.05 -17.61
N LEU A 263 -9.67 16.54 -16.38
CA LEU A 263 -10.13 15.72 -15.27
C LEU A 263 -11.56 15.20 -15.49
N ALA A 264 -12.45 16.02 -16.06
CA ALA A 264 -13.80 15.60 -16.42
C ALA A 264 -13.80 14.57 -17.57
N ALA A 265 -12.98 14.79 -18.60
CA ALA A 265 -12.84 13.86 -19.73
C ALA A 265 -12.30 12.50 -19.27
N LEU A 266 -11.22 12.51 -18.48
CA LEU A 266 -10.61 11.31 -17.90
C LEU A 266 -11.59 10.56 -16.98
N PHE A 267 -12.32 11.26 -16.12
CA PHE A 267 -13.28 10.62 -15.22
C PHE A 267 -14.43 9.94 -15.99
N ASN A 268 -14.91 10.54 -17.07
CA ASN A 268 -16.02 10.04 -17.86
C ASN A 268 -15.61 8.99 -18.91
N ALA A 269 -14.34 8.98 -19.33
CA ALA A 269 -13.85 8.12 -20.41
C ALA A 269 -14.27 6.64 -20.27
N PRO A 270 -14.16 5.97 -19.09
CA PRO A 270 -14.58 4.58 -18.95
C PRO A 270 -16.07 4.31 -19.18
N THR A 271 -16.91 5.34 -19.11
CA THR A 271 -18.36 5.21 -19.32
C THR A 271 -18.83 5.71 -20.68
N THR A 272 -18.06 6.57 -21.34
CA THR A 272 -18.51 7.25 -22.57
C THR A 272 -17.76 6.83 -23.82
N ILE A 273 -16.58 6.21 -23.69
CA ILE A 273 -15.69 5.90 -24.83
C ILE A 273 -16.37 5.03 -25.90
N GLN A 274 -17.14 4.02 -25.51
CA GLN A 274 -17.81 3.13 -26.45
C GLN A 274 -18.90 3.85 -27.26
N LEU A 275 -19.73 4.65 -26.60
CA LEU A 275 -20.77 5.43 -27.25
C LEU A 275 -20.17 6.48 -28.20
N TYR A 276 -19.05 7.09 -27.80
CA TYR A 276 -18.34 8.05 -28.63
C TYR A 276 -17.89 7.43 -29.96
N TYR A 277 -17.17 6.30 -29.92
CA TYR A 277 -16.70 5.66 -31.14
C TYR A 277 -17.85 5.13 -32.01
N GLN A 278 -18.92 4.61 -31.40
CA GLN A 278 -20.11 4.18 -32.14
C GLN A 278 -20.77 5.35 -32.89
N ASN A 279 -20.93 6.50 -32.23
CA ASN A 279 -21.47 7.70 -32.85
C ASN A 279 -20.57 8.22 -33.98
N LYS A 280 -19.24 8.21 -33.78
CA LYS A 280 -18.26 8.63 -34.80
C LYS A 280 -18.37 7.77 -36.06
N VAL A 281 -18.38 6.44 -35.92
CA VAL A 281 -18.54 5.52 -37.06
C VAL A 281 -19.87 5.73 -37.78
N ASN A 282 -20.97 5.90 -37.04
CA ASN A 282 -22.28 6.15 -37.65
C ASN A 282 -22.30 7.44 -38.47
N HIS A 283 -21.69 8.51 -37.94
CA HIS A 283 -21.60 9.80 -38.63
C HIS A 283 -20.74 9.69 -39.90
N ASP A 284 -19.58 9.02 -39.82
CA ASP A 284 -18.69 8.83 -40.97
C ASP A 284 -19.35 7.97 -42.07
N LEU A 285 -20.13 6.95 -41.69
CA LEU A 285 -20.91 6.15 -42.63
C LEU A 285 -22.06 6.94 -43.28
N ALA A 286 -22.68 7.86 -42.54
CA ALA A 286 -23.73 8.73 -43.06
C ALA A 286 -23.17 9.79 -44.03
N ALA A 287 -21.98 10.35 -43.73
CA ALA A 287 -21.33 11.33 -44.59
C ALA A 287 -20.79 10.75 -45.92
N ARG A 288 -20.70 9.42 -46.04
CA ARG A 288 -20.28 8.70 -47.25
C ARG A 288 -21.45 8.26 -48.14
N ARG A 289 -22.69 8.50 -47.71
CA ARG A 289 -23.92 8.24 -48.48
C ARG A 289 -24.39 9.52 -49.16
#